data_AF-A0A818JKZ7-F1
#
_entry.id   AF-A0A818JKZ7-F1
#
_cell.length_a   1.000
_cell.length_b   1.000
_cell.length_c   1.000
_cell.angle_alpha   90.00
_cell.angle_beta   90.00
_cell.angle_gamma   90.00
#
_symmetry.space_group_name_H-M   'P 1'
#
loop_
_entity.id
_entity.type
_entity.pdbx_description
1 polymer ?
#
loop_
_entity_poly.entity_id
_entity_poly.type
_entity_poly.pdbx_seq_one_letter_code
_entity_poly.pdbx_strand_id
1 'polypeptide(L)'
;MLLLPFIFFLYRCSLLTAGYTKISPDDPGSLQSAILAANQQQGLDYVIIPPGIYRISPVSDQRASLQFANLKNLTINAKDATLLMMDNTKAGVYFANCYNVTLRGSVTIRNAIIPFTQDYIESIDGNSLVIKIHDGYPTTLDDPLAFHVATTYYVFDRTTRRLKDNTYDYYSTNVTRLDASRFRVLFGSIFGKEVSVGDLFSMRSGIGGTAMHSDNCERMQFTDVNIEYAGGLAWFETGGAGNHRYERITARTGSKPIGATENPLMSANADGFHSAGVHRGPTIIDSLFTRMPDD
;
A
#
# COMPACT_ATOMS: atom_id res chain seq x y z
N MET A 1 -62.62 13.49 -47.61
CA MET A 1 -61.98 14.58 -46.86
C MET A 1 -61.87 14.14 -45.40
N LEU A 2 -60.79 13.43 -45.06
CA LEU A 2 -60.45 13.04 -43.68
C LEU A 2 -58.96 13.34 -43.49
N LEU A 3 -58.65 14.25 -42.56
CA LEU A 3 -57.29 14.58 -42.15
C LEU A 3 -56.79 13.54 -41.13
N LEU A 4 -55.61 12.97 -41.38
CA LEU A 4 -54.80 12.30 -40.35
C LEU A 4 -53.96 13.34 -39.59
N PRO A 5 -53.78 13.24 -38.27
CA PRO A 5 -52.75 14.00 -37.56
C PRO A 5 -51.43 13.23 -37.56
N PHE A 6 -50.37 13.90 -38.02
CA PHE A 6 -48.97 13.52 -37.81
C PHE A 6 -48.62 13.65 -36.32
N ILE A 7 -48.28 12.55 -35.67
CA ILE A 7 -47.70 12.55 -34.32
C ILE A 7 -46.20 12.74 -34.48
N PHE A 8 -45.71 13.94 -34.14
CA PHE A 8 -44.28 14.21 -33.97
C PHE A 8 -43.81 13.55 -32.67
N PHE A 9 -43.02 12.47 -32.79
CA PHE A 9 -42.28 11.90 -31.67
C PHE A 9 -41.04 12.78 -31.42
N LEU A 10 -41.16 13.76 -30.52
CA LEU A 10 -40.02 14.50 -30.00
C LEU A 10 -39.22 13.58 -29.07
N TYR A 11 -38.20 12.92 -29.62
CA TYR A 11 -37.12 12.36 -28.80
C TYR A 11 -36.42 13.52 -28.09
N ARG A 12 -36.74 13.72 -26.80
CA ARG A 12 -35.90 14.52 -25.91
C ARG A 12 -34.57 13.78 -25.73
N CYS A 13 -33.58 14.16 -26.53
CA CYS A 13 -32.19 13.88 -26.21
C CYS A 13 -31.82 14.78 -25.03
N SER A 14 -32.05 14.29 -23.81
CA SER A 14 -31.55 14.92 -22.60
C SER A 14 -30.05 14.66 -22.54
N LEU A 15 -29.27 15.57 -23.13
CA LEU A 15 -27.86 15.71 -22.81
C LEU A 15 -27.77 16.22 -21.36
N LEU A 16 -27.74 15.29 -20.41
CA LEU A 16 -27.21 15.56 -19.09
C LEU A 16 -25.72 15.81 -19.27
N THR A 17 -25.31 17.07 -19.43
CA THR A 17 -23.94 17.49 -19.18
C THR A 17 -23.69 17.40 -17.68
N ALA A 18 -23.54 16.16 -17.18
CA ALA A 18 -22.89 15.92 -15.91
C ALA A 18 -21.46 16.47 -16.08
N GLY A 19 -21.17 17.60 -15.42
CA GLY A 19 -19.85 18.21 -15.48
C GLY A 19 -18.79 17.17 -15.20
N TYR A 20 -17.81 17.05 -16.10
CA TYR A 20 -16.66 16.19 -15.88
C TYR A 20 -15.95 16.68 -14.62
N THR A 21 -15.99 15.90 -13.55
CA THR A 21 -15.15 16.18 -12.39
C THR A 21 -13.71 15.98 -12.84
N LYS A 22 -13.01 17.09 -13.06
CA LYS A 22 -11.65 17.10 -13.56
C LYS A 22 -10.73 16.47 -12.51
N ILE A 23 -10.15 15.32 -12.84
CA ILE A 23 -9.10 14.71 -12.01
C ILE A 23 -7.87 15.62 -12.04
N SER A 24 -7.40 16.04 -10.87
CA SER A 24 -6.23 16.93 -10.74
C SER A 24 -5.48 16.63 -9.45
N PRO A 25 -4.13 16.72 -9.41
CA PRO A 25 -3.38 16.62 -8.17
C PRO A 25 -3.70 17.76 -7.18
N ASP A 26 -4.23 18.89 -7.67
CA ASP A 26 -4.70 20.01 -6.84
C ASP A 26 -6.07 19.74 -6.18
N ASP A 27 -6.78 18.71 -6.62
CA ASP A 27 -8.05 18.26 -6.05
C ASP A 27 -8.03 16.72 -5.89
N PRO A 28 -7.18 16.19 -4.99
CA PRO A 28 -7.02 14.75 -4.83
C PRO A 28 -8.27 14.07 -4.26
N GLY A 29 -9.15 14.82 -3.60
CA GLY A 29 -10.40 14.32 -3.02
C GLY A 29 -11.43 13.90 -4.06
N SER A 30 -11.37 14.43 -5.28
CA SER A 30 -12.29 14.05 -6.36
C SER A 30 -11.85 12.83 -7.16
N LEU A 31 -10.62 12.33 -6.96
CA LEU A 31 -10.05 11.23 -7.75
C LEU A 31 -10.95 9.99 -7.77
N GLN A 32 -11.38 9.52 -6.59
CA GLN A 32 -12.22 8.32 -6.47
C GLN A 32 -13.58 8.51 -7.13
N SER A 33 -14.27 9.60 -6.81
CA SER A 33 -15.63 9.86 -7.31
C SER A 33 -15.64 10.10 -8.82
N ALA A 34 -14.61 10.74 -9.37
CA ALA A 34 -14.46 10.95 -10.81
C ALA A 34 -14.29 9.63 -11.59
N ILE A 35 -13.44 8.70 -11.10
CA ILE A 35 -13.26 7.38 -11.73
C ILE A 35 -14.56 6.56 -11.69
N LEU A 36 -15.25 6.54 -10.53
CA LEU A 36 -16.52 5.83 -10.38
C LEU A 36 -17.59 6.41 -11.31
N ALA A 37 -17.74 7.73 -11.35
CA ALA A 37 -18.71 8.40 -12.22
C ALA A 37 -18.43 8.14 -13.71
N ALA A 38 -17.15 8.20 -14.12
CA ALA A 38 -16.74 7.90 -15.50
C ALA A 38 -17.22 6.51 -15.94
N ASN A 39 -17.01 5.46 -15.14
CA ASN A 39 -17.39 4.11 -15.54
C ASN A 39 -18.89 3.81 -15.34
N GLN A 40 -19.46 4.20 -14.21
CA GLN A 40 -20.79 3.73 -13.79
C GLN A 40 -21.94 4.63 -14.25
N GLN A 41 -21.68 5.93 -14.44
CA GLN A 41 -22.70 6.90 -14.84
C GLN A 41 -22.55 7.28 -16.31
N GLN A 42 -21.31 7.36 -16.80
CA GLN A 42 -21.02 7.82 -18.15
C GLN A 42 -20.69 6.67 -19.11
N GLY A 43 -20.46 5.46 -18.60
CA GLY A 43 -20.15 4.29 -19.42
C GLY A 43 -18.78 4.37 -20.10
N LEU A 44 -17.86 5.19 -19.58
CA LEU A 44 -16.51 5.29 -20.09
C LEU A 44 -15.72 4.01 -19.77
N ASP A 45 -14.93 3.58 -20.75
CA ASP A 45 -14.00 2.46 -20.67
C ASP A 45 -12.55 2.92 -20.47
N TYR A 46 -12.32 4.23 -20.39
CA TYR A 46 -11.00 4.82 -20.24
C TYR A 46 -11.00 6.09 -19.37
N VAL A 47 -10.06 6.16 -18.43
CA VAL A 47 -9.80 7.34 -17.58
C VAL A 47 -8.31 7.65 -17.55
N ILE A 48 -7.97 8.93 -17.65
CA ILE A 48 -6.61 9.44 -17.45
C ILE A 48 -6.56 10.13 -16.09
N ILE A 49 -5.59 9.73 -15.27
CA ILE A 49 -5.15 10.49 -14.10
C ILE A 49 -3.92 11.28 -14.55
N PRO A 50 -3.99 12.63 -14.61
CA PRO A 50 -2.84 13.45 -14.95
C PRO A 50 -1.61 13.19 -14.06
N PRO A 51 -0.39 13.40 -14.57
CA PRO A 51 0.81 13.34 -13.74
C PRO A 51 0.74 14.28 -12.53
N GLY A 52 1.35 13.87 -11.41
CA GLY A 52 1.41 14.68 -10.20
C GLY A 52 1.34 13.88 -8.91
N ILE A 53 1.46 14.57 -7.78
CA ILE A 53 1.37 13.97 -6.45
C ILE A 53 -0.03 14.23 -5.89
N TYR A 54 -0.82 13.16 -5.76
CA TYR A 54 -2.15 13.17 -5.18
C TYR A 54 -2.05 12.86 -3.70
N ARG A 55 -2.28 13.88 -2.85
CA ARG A 55 -2.31 13.73 -1.39
C ARG A 55 -3.70 13.26 -0.97
N ILE A 56 -3.85 11.95 -0.79
CA ILE A 56 -5.14 11.32 -0.58
C ILE A 56 -5.44 11.23 0.91
N SER A 57 -6.50 11.90 1.32
CA SER A 57 -7.14 11.67 2.62
C SER A 57 -8.31 10.71 2.41
N PRO A 58 -8.42 9.62 3.20
CA PRO A 58 -9.55 8.70 3.09
C PRO A 58 -10.87 9.41 3.40
N VAL A 59 -11.96 8.94 2.80
CA VAL A 59 -13.30 9.24 3.32
C VAL A 59 -13.46 8.54 4.67
N SER A 60 -13.98 9.22 5.67
CA SER A 60 -13.84 8.87 7.10
C SER A 60 -14.27 7.44 7.48
N ASP A 61 -15.24 6.85 6.78
CA ASP A 61 -15.80 5.53 7.04
C ASP A 61 -15.15 4.40 6.21
N GLN A 62 -14.22 4.72 5.31
CA GLN A 62 -13.59 3.74 4.44
C GLN A 62 -12.44 2.98 5.13
N ARG A 63 -12.23 1.75 4.67
CA ARG A 63 -11.09 0.89 5.09
C ARG A 63 -9.80 1.16 4.32
N ALA A 64 -9.90 1.81 3.16
CA ALA A 64 -8.78 2.15 2.29
C ALA A 64 -8.82 3.64 1.94
N SER A 65 -7.69 4.21 1.56
CA SER A 65 -7.59 5.59 1.08
C SER A 65 -8.30 5.79 -0.26
N LEU A 66 -8.28 4.78 -1.12
CA LEU A 66 -9.10 4.71 -2.34
C LEU A 66 -9.85 3.39 -2.39
N GLN A 67 -11.15 3.46 -2.64
CA GLN A 67 -12.03 2.30 -2.76
C GLN A 67 -12.84 2.35 -4.06
N PHE A 68 -12.65 1.33 -4.89
CA PHE A 68 -13.35 1.15 -6.15
C PHE A 68 -14.18 -0.13 -6.10
N ALA A 69 -15.48 -0.02 -6.32
CA ALA A 69 -16.38 -1.18 -6.31
C ALA A 69 -17.14 -1.28 -7.63
N ASN A 70 -17.34 -2.50 -8.12
CA ASN A 70 -18.17 -2.80 -9.29
C ASN A 70 -17.74 -2.08 -10.58
N LEU A 71 -16.46 -1.76 -10.73
CA LEU A 71 -15.92 -1.26 -12.00
C LEU A 71 -15.89 -2.38 -13.03
N LYS A 72 -16.25 -2.08 -14.28
CA LYS A 72 -16.30 -3.06 -15.37
C LYS A 72 -15.71 -2.49 -16.65
N ASN A 73 -14.84 -3.26 -17.30
CA ASN A 73 -14.28 -2.94 -18.62
C ASN A 73 -13.65 -1.52 -18.67
N LEU A 74 -12.80 -1.21 -17.70
CA LEU A 74 -12.22 0.13 -17.53
C LEU A 74 -10.69 0.07 -17.57
N THR A 75 -10.07 0.98 -18.31
CA THR A 75 -8.64 1.26 -18.21
C THR A 75 -8.41 2.60 -17.49
N ILE A 76 -7.67 2.55 -16.40
CA ILE A 76 -7.17 3.71 -15.66
C ILE A 76 -5.69 3.88 -16.02
N ASN A 77 -5.38 4.96 -16.73
CA ASN A 77 -4.01 5.33 -17.07
C ASN A 77 -3.54 6.46 -16.14
N ALA A 78 -2.63 6.14 -15.25
CA ALA A 78 -2.12 7.00 -14.19
C ALA A 78 -0.67 7.37 -14.42
N LYS A 79 -0.37 7.84 -15.65
CA LYS A 79 1.01 8.04 -16.06
C LYS A 79 1.73 9.05 -15.19
N ASP A 80 2.87 8.65 -14.61
CA ASP A 80 3.73 9.51 -13.77
C ASP A 80 3.00 10.12 -12.55
N ALA A 81 1.93 9.46 -12.07
CA ALA A 81 1.22 9.86 -10.86
C ALA A 81 1.82 9.21 -9.61
N THR A 82 1.80 9.95 -8.49
CA THR A 82 2.06 9.41 -7.15
C THR A 82 0.82 9.54 -6.30
N LEU A 83 0.27 8.42 -5.85
CA LEU A 83 -0.83 8.34 -4.89
C LEU A 83 -0.24 8.27 -3.49
N LEU A 84 -0.24 9.40 -2.79
CA LEU A 84 0.35 9.56 -1.46
C LEU A 84 -0.75 9.48 -0.39
N MET A 85 -0.81 8.35 0.31
CA MET A 85 -1.82 8.11 1.34
C MET A 85 -1.45 8.87 2.62
N MET A 86 -2.29 9.82 3.02
CA MET A 86 -2.01 10.72 4.15
C MET A 86 -2.37 10.11 5.51
N ASP A 87 -3.22 9.08 5.51
CA ASP A 87 -3.62 8.33 6.71
C ASP A 87 -3.03 6.92 6.66
N ASN A 88 -2.01 6.68 7.48
CA ASN A 88 -1.30 5.41 7.56
C ASN A 88 -2.03 4.34 8.40
N THR A 89 -3.25 4.61 8.89
CA THR A 89 -4.09 3.61 9.55
C THR A 89 -4.96 2.83 8.55
N LYS A 90 -5.06 3.29 7.30
CA LYS A 90 -5.88 2.68 6.25
C LYS A 90 -5.05 1.84 5.27
N ALA A 91 -5.73 0.97 4.53
CA ALA A 91 -5.18 0.35 3.33
C ALA A 91 -4.98 1.40 2.21
N GLY A 92 -4.17 1.10 1.19
CA GLY A 92 -3.91 2.01 0.08
C GLY A 92 -5.08 2.08 -0.90
N VAL A 93 -5.07 1.22 -1.91
CA VAL A 93 -6.11 1.11 -2.93
C VAL A 93 -6.78 -0.25 -2.85
N TYR A 94 -8.10 -0.23 -2.82
CA TYR A 94 -8.93 -1.42 -2.68
C TYR A 94 -9.95 -1.51 -3.82
N PHE A 95 -9.90 -2.60 -4.58
CA PHE A 95 -10.87 -2.97 -5.60
C PHE A 95 -11.79 -4.07 -5.08
N ALA A 96 -13.11 -3.89 -5.19
CA ALA A 96 -14.11 -4.90 -4.86
C ALA A 96 -15.00 -5.22 -6.06
N ASN A 97 -15.24 -6.51 -6.31
CA ASN A 97 -16.22 -6.97 -7.30
C ASN A 97 -15.99 -6.37 -8.70
N CYS A 98 -14.74 -6.11 -9.06
CA CYS A 98 -14.37 -5.50 -10.33
C CYS A 98 -14.13 -6.57 -11.41
N TYR A 99 -14.46 -6.25 -12.65
CA TYR A 99 -14.31 -7.17 -13.79
C TYR A 99 -13.59 -6.48 -14.95
N ASN A 100 -12.49 -7.07 -15.40
CA ASN A 100 -11.75 -6.58 -16.57
C ASN A 100 -11.34 -5.10 -16.42
N VAL A 101 -10.65 -4.77 -15.32
CA VAL A 101 -10.17 -3.42 -15.02
C VAL A 101 -8.65 -3.40 -15.10
N THR A 102 -8.10 -2.39 -15.78
CA THR A 102 -6.65 -2.18 -15.91
C THR A 102 -6.22 -0.92 -15.16
N LEU A 103 -5.18 -1.00 -14.34
CA LEU A 103 -4.43 0.14 -13.82
C LEU A 103 -3.03 0.13 -14.42
N ARG A 104 -2.62 1.21 -15.08
CA ARG A 104 -1.32 1.29 -15.75
C ARG A 104 -0.68 2.67 -15.69
N GLY A 105 0.63 2.76 -15.92
CA GLY A 105 1.28 4.02 -16.28
C GLY A 105 2.53 4.43 -15.48
N SER A 106 3.27 3.54 -14.83
CA SER A 106 4.33 3.95 -13.89
C SER A 106 3.80 4.76 -12.69
N VAL A 107 2.59 4.43 -12.23
CA VAL A 107 2.02 5.03 -11.02
C VAL A 107 2.72 4.50 -9.77
N THR A 108 2.95 5.37 -8.79
CA THR A 108 3.53 5.00 -7.49
C THR A 108 2.49 5.14 -6.38
N ILE A 109 2.40 4.15 -5.49
CA ILE A 109 1.50 4.10 -4.36
C ILE A 109 2.33 3.98 -3.09
N ARG A 110 2.16 4.93 -2.16
CA ARG A 110 2.91 4.94 -0.90
C ARG A 110 2.23 5.72 0.21
N ASN A 111 2.58 5.42 1.44
CA ASN A 111 2.14 6.19 2.60
C ASN A 111 2.98 7.47 2.79
N ALA A 112 2.37 8.54 3.29
CA ALA A 112 3.07 9.77 3.65
C ALA A 112 3.95 9.58 4.89
N ILE A 113 3.45 8.77 5.84
CA ILE A 113 4.16 8.33 7.04
C ILE A 113 4.59 6.89 6.79
N ILE A 114 5.88 6.61 6.99
CA ILE A 114 6.40 5.26 6.82
C ILE A 114 5.77 4.32 7.87
N PRO A 115 5.23 3.15 7.48
CA PRO A 115 4.45 2.31 8.37
C PRO A 115 5.33 1.30 9.12
N PHE A 116 6.57 1.65 9.45
CA PHE A 116 7.46 0.85 10.28
C PHE A 116 8.56 1.76 10.83
N THR A 117 9.32 1.25 11.78
CA THR A 117 10.54 1.91 12.23
C THR A 117 11.76 1.02 12.04
N GLN A 118 12.94 1.61 12.19
CA GLN A 118 14.22 0.92 12.09
C GLN A 118 15.27 1.59 12.97
N ASP A 119 16.26 0.81 13.37
CA ASP A 119 17.29 1.21 14.32
C ASP A 119 18.63 0.52 14.05
N TYR A 120 19.59 0.87 14.91
CA TYR A 120 20.74 0.01 15.20
C TYR A 120 20.67 -0.48 16.65
N ILE A 121 21.20 -1.69 16.85
CA ILE A 121 21.43 -2.28 18.17
C ILE A 121 22.62 -1.58 18.83
N GLU A 122 22.39 -0.85 19.93
CA GLU A 122 23.45 -0.22 20.73
C GLU A 122 24.09 -1.20 21.71
N SER A 123 23.29 -2.07 22.33
CA SER A 123 23.79 -3.09 23.26
C SER A 123 22.88 -4.32 23.33
N ILE A 124 23.48 -5.45 23.72
CA ILE A 124 22.80 -6.73 23.95
C ILE A 124 23.12 -7.18 25.37
N ASP A 125 22.10 -7.51 26.15
CA ASP A 125 22.21 -8.09 27.49
C ASP A 125 21.20 -9.24 27.64
N GLY A 126 21.68 -10.47 27.45
CA GLY A 126 20.82 -11.66 27.44
C GLY A 126 19.72 -11.61 26.38
N ASN A 127 18.48 -11.48 26.81
CA ASN A 127 17.28 -11.35 25.97
C ASN A 127 16.78 -9.90 25.85
N SER A 128 17.58 -8.92 26.26
CA SER A 128 17.26 -7.50 26.19
C SER A 128 18.22 -6.78 25.24
N LEU A 129 17.69 -5.82 24.50
CA LEU A 129 18.45 -4.92 23.63
C LEU A 129 18.25 -3.48 24.06
N VAL A 130 19.27 -2.66 23.88
CA VAL A 130 19.08 -1.21 23.71
C VAL A 130 19.22 -0.89 22.24
N ILE A 131 18.20 -0.25 21.69
CA ILE A 131 18.16 0.20 20.29
C ILE A 131 18.09 1.72 20.22
N LYS A 132 18.57 2.27 19.11
CA LYS A 132 18.39 3.68 18.78
C LYS A 132 17.75 3.84 17.40
N ILE A 133 16.52 4.34 17.40
CA ILE A 133 15.77 4.61 16.18
C ILE A 133 16.54 5.59 15.30
N HIS A 134 16.59 5.29 14.00
CA HIS A 134 17.20 6.19 13.01
C HIS A 134 16.43 7.51 12.90
N ASP A 135 17.15 8.60 12.63
CA ASP A 135 16.54 9.91 12.42
C ASP A 135 15.45 9.85 11.32
N GLY A 136 14.36 10.60 11.50
CA GLY A 136 13.24 10.65 10.56
C GLY A 136 12.30 9.43 10.56
N TYR A 137 12.61 8.36 11.31
CA TYR A 137 11.72 7.21 11.47
C TYR A 137 10.81 7.36 12.70
N PRO A 138 9.63 6.70 12.72
CA PRO A 138 8.70 6.76 13.84
C PRO A 138 9.35 6.32 15.17
N THR A 139 9.26 7.16 16.19
CA THR A 139 9.78 6.91 17.55
C THR A 139 8.66 6.57 18.54
N THR A 140 7.60 5.91 18.09
CA THR A 140 6.38 5.62 18.87
C THR A 140 6.31 4.14 19.27
N LEU A 141 7.45 3.49 19.50
CA LEU A 141 7.53 2.05 19.75
C LEU A 141 6.86 1.61 21.07
N ASP A 142 6.72 2.53 22.02
CA ASP A 142 6.03 2.37 23.29
C ASP A 142 4.55 2.81 23.26
N ASP A 143 4.05 3.25 22.10
CA ASP A 143 2.63 3.52 21.89
C ASP A 143 1.93 2.24 21.38
N PRO A 144 1.07 1.59 22.20
CA PRO A 144 0.40 0.36 21.82
C PRO A 144 -0.60 0.54 20.67
N LEU A 145 -1.02 1.77 20.37
CA LEU A 145 -1.85 2.06 19.21
C LEU A 145 -1.03 2.09 17.92
N ALA A 146 0.28 2.37 17.98
CA ALA A 146 1.16 2.40 16.82
C ALA A 146 1.93 1.09 16.63
N PHE A 147 2.37 0.45 17.72
CA PHE A 147 3.13 -0.79 17.72
C PHE A 147 2.61 -1.74 18.80
N HIS A 148 2.26 -2.97 18.41
CA HIS A 148 1.86 -3.98 19.37
C HIS A 148 3.05 -4.38 20.27
N VAL A 149 2.81 -4.64 21.55
CA VAL A 149 3.88 -5.01 22.52
C VAL A 149 4.61 -6.31 22.12
N ALA A 150 3.93 -7.19 21.40
CA ALA A 150 4.48 -8.39 20.78
C ALA A 150 4.61 -8.25 19.26
N THR A 151 5.10 -7.10 18.79
CA THR A 151 5.40 -6.90 17.36
C THR A 151 6.62 -7.72 16.94
N THR A 152 6.70 -7.96 15.63
CA THR A 152 7.77 -8.74 15.00
C THR A 152 8.95 -7.84 14.63
N TYR A 153 10.15 -8.31 14.93
CA TYR A 153 11.44 -7.69 14.64
C TYR A 153 12.25 -8.55 13.67
N TYR A 154 12.88 -7.88 12.71
CA TYR A 154 13.73 -8.46 11.68
C TYR A 154 15.14 -7.95 11.80
N VAL A 155 16.11 -8.86 11.92
CA VAL A 155 17.53 -8.50 11.95
C VAL A 155 18.02 -8.29 10.53
N PHE A 156 18.66 -7.15 10.28
CA PHE A 156 19.35 -6.85 9.05
C PHE A 156 20.86 -6.73 9.29
N ASP A 157 21.63 -7.27 8.36
CA ASP A 157 23.08 -7.14 8.36
C ASP A 157 23.48 -5.67 8.14
N ARG A 158 24.37 -5.14 8.98
CA ARG A 158 24.76 -3.72 8.96
C ARG A 158 25.42 -3.27 7.66
N THR A 159 26.06 -4.18 6.93
CA THR A 159 26.88 -3.86 5.76
C THR A 159 26.03 -3.99 4.49
N THR A 160 25.40 -5.14 4.32
CA THR A 160 24.60 -5.45 3.13
C THR A 160 23.18 -4.88 3.21
N ARG A 161 22.70 -4.57 4.43
CA ARG A 161 21.34 -4.10 4.72
C ARG A 161 20.25 -5.05 4.21
N ARG A 162 20.55 -6.35 4.15
CA ARG A 162 19.60 -7.42 3.86
C ARG A 162 19.26 -8.15 5.15
N LEU A 163 18.15 -8.91 5.13
CA LEU A 163 17.83 -9.83 6.23
C LEU A 163 19.06 -10.66 6.55
N LYS A 164 19.38 -10.76 7.83
CA LYS A 164 20.61 -11.39 8.29
C LYS A 164 20.45 -12.90 8.26
N ASP A 165 21.42 -13.60 7.66
CA ASP A 165 21.40 -15.05 7.57
C ASP A 165 21.34 -15.70 8.96
N ASN A 166 20.62 -16.82 9.04
CA ASN A 166 20.42 -17.62 10.26
C ASN A 166 19.70 -16.88 11.40
N THR A 167 18.98 -15.81 11.09
CA THR A 167 18.04 -15.17 12.01
C THR A 167 16.60 -15.59 11.70
N TYR A 168 15.69 -15.28 12.61
CA TYR A 168 14.26 -15.58 12.51
C TYR A 168 13.45 -14.42 13.10
N ASP A 169 12.13 -14.52 13.05
CA ASP A 169 11.21 -13.53 13.61
C ASP A 169 11.34 -13.44 15.13
N TYR A 170 11.75 -12.28 15.64
CA TYR A 170 11.80 -12.03 17.08
C TYR A 170 10.56 -11.26 17.53
N TYR A 171 9.94 -11.72 18.62
CA TYR A 171 8.77 -11.07 19.21
C TYR A 171 9.16 -10.42 20.53
N SER A 172 8.91 -9.11 20.64
CA SER A 172 9.12 -8.43 21.91
C SER A 172 8.09 -8.88 22.95
N THR A 173 8.46 -8.79 24.23
CA THR A 173 7.56 -9.00 25.37
C THR A 173 7.37 -7.72 26.17
N ASN A 174 8.29 -6.76 26.03
CA ASN A 174 8.21 -5.44 26.65
C ASN A 174 9.04 -4.42 25.86
N VAL A 175 8.59 -3.17 25.86
CA VAL A 175 9.34 -2.00 25.36
C VAL A 175 9.34 -0.95 26.46
N THR A 176 10.52 -0.45 26.81
CA THR A 176 10.70 0.66 27.76
C THR A 176 11.43 1.80 27.06
N ARG A 177 10.81 2.98 27.03
CA ARG A 177 11.46 4.20 26.54
C ARG A 177 12.61 4.60 27.47
N LEU A 178 13.79 4.84 26.90
CA LEU A 178 14.95 5.37 27.62
C LEU A 178 15.10 6.88 27.37
N ASP A 179 14.85 7.34 26.15
CA ASP A 179 14.74 8.76 25.78
C ASP A 179 13.90 8.96 24.49
N ALA A 180 14.09 10.10 23.81
CA ALA A 180 13.34 10.44 22.60
C ALA A 180 13.51 9.41 21.46
N SER A 181 14.70 8.79 21.34
CA SER A 181 15.04 7.89 20.22
C SER A 181 15.55 6.52 20.67
N ARG A 182 15.83 6.34 21.96
CA ARG A 182 16.34 5.08 22.51
C ARG A 182 15.31 4.32 23.31
N PHE A 183 15.31 3.01 23.11
CA PHE A 183 14.40 2.07 23.76
C PHE A 183 15.16 0.86 24.25
N ARG A 184 14.72 0.31 25.38
CA ARG A 184 15.06 -1.05 25.80
C ARG A 184 13.94 -1.98 25.35
N VAL A 185 14.27 -3.03 24.61
CA VAL A 185 13.32 -4.03 24.13
C VAL A 185 13.68 -5.38 24.74
N LEU A 186 12.70 -6.03 25.37
CA LEU A 186 12.83 -7.36 25.95
C LEU A 186 12.20 -8.40 25.03
N PHE A 187 12.82 -9.58 24.95
CA PHE A 187 12.36 -10.70 24.12
C PHE A 187 12.15 -11.96 24.96
N GLY A 188 11.37 -12.91 24.44
CA GLY A 188 11.09 -14.18 25.13
C GLY A 188 12.29 -15.15 25.17
N SER A 189 13.32 -14.92 24.37
CA SER A 189 14.50 -15.79 24.28
C SER A 189 15.77 -14.95 24.12
N ILE A 190 16.91 -15.53 24.51
CA ILE A 190 18.22 -14.94 24.26
C ILE A 190 18.54 -14.97 22.76
N PHE A 191 19.30 -13.99 22.29
CA PHE A 191 19.74 -13.94 20.91
C PHE A 191 20.84 -14.98 20.64
N GLY A 192 20.83 -15.55 19.43
CA GLY A 192 21.94 -16.35 18.97
C GLY A 192 23.17 -15.51 18.65
N LYS A 193 24.30 -16.18 18.41
CA LYS A 193 25.62 -15.55 18.16
C LYS A 193 25.67 -14.74 16.86
N GLU A 194 24.70 -14.95 15.98
CA GLU A 194 24.53 -14.24 14.73
C GLU A 194 24.06 -12.81 14.91
N VAL A 195 23.39 -12.46 16.01
CA VAL A 195 22.97 -11.07 16.30
C VAL A 195 24.07 -10.35 17.07
N SER A 196 24.41 -9.12 16.66
CA SER A 196 25.55 -8.38 17.19
C SER A 196 25.27 -6.89 17.32
N VAL A 197 25.91 -6.24 18.30
CA VAL A 197 25.87 -4.78 18.48
C VAL A 197 26.28 -4.08 17.19
N GLY A 198 25.41 -3.18 16.70
CA GLY A 198 25.53 -2.44 15.45
C GLY A 198 24.84 -3.09 14.25
N ASP A 199 24.24 -4.27 14.40
CA ASP A 199 23.26 -4.74 13.41
C ASP A 199 22.02 -3.84 13.45
N LEU A 200 21.19 -3.96 12.42
CA LEU A 200 20.01 -3.12 12.26
C LEU A 200 18.76 -3.94 12.57
N PHE A 201 17.78 -3.33 13.24
CA PHE A 201 16.43 -3.87 13.30
C PHE A 201 15.47 -3.07 12.44
N SER A 202 14.44 -3.76 11.95
CA SER A 202 13.19 -3.14 11.54
C SER A 202 12.02 -3.94 12.10
N MET A 203 10.90 -3.27 12.38
CA MET A 203 9.75 -3.89 13.04
C MET A 203 8.42 -3.45 12.43
N ARG A 204 7.46 -4.37 12.39
CA ARG A 204 6.11 -4.12 11.87
C ARG A 204 5.41 -3.09 12.75
N SER A 205 4.71 -2.11 12.16
CA SER A 205 3.73 -1.33 12.92
C SER A 205 2.49 -2.17 13.21
N GLY A 206 1.80 -1.84 14.30
CA GLY A 206 0.46 -2.37 14.60
C GLY A 206 -0.66 -1.72 13.77
N ILE A 207 -0.32 -0.71 12.97
CA ILE A 207 -1.25 0.05 12.13
C ILE A 207 -0.93 -0.09 10.64
N GLY A 208 -1.91 0.26 9.82
CA GLY A 208 -1.80 0.25 8.37
C GLY A 208 -2.41 -1.00 7.75
N GLY A 209 -2.58 -0.95 6.43
CA GLY A 209 -3.18 -2.04 5.67
C GLY A 209 -2.40 -2.37 4.42
N THR A 210 -2.95 -3.31 3.67
CA THR A 210 -2.47 -3.69 2.36
C THR A 210 -2.40 -2.48 1.42
N ALA A 211 -1.32 -2.34 0.66
CA ALA A 211 -1.18 -1.22 -0.27
C ALA A 211 -2.07 -1.36 -1.52
N MET A 212 -2.12 -2.54 -2.14
CA MET A 212 -2.99 -2.86 -3.29
C MET A 212 -3.78 -4.13 -3.02
N HIS A 213 -5.11 -4.05 -3.01
CA HIS A 213 -5.98 -5.20 -2.74
C HIS A 213 -7.06 -5.35 -3.82
N SER A 214 -7.12 -6.51 -4.47
CA SER A 214 -8.23 -6.93 -5.33
C SER A 214 -9.06 -8.01 -4.63
N ASP A 215 -10.32 -7.70 -4.30
CA ASP A 215 -11.22 -8.58 -3.55
C ASP A 215 -12.43 -8.95 -4.40
N ASN A 216 -12.68 -10.26 -4.53
CA ASN A 216 -13.74 -10.83 -5.35
C ASN A 216 -13.75 -10.29 -6.78
N CYS A 217 -12.57 -10.08 -7.36
CA CYS A 217 -12.41 -9.51 -8.70
C CYS A 217 -12.19 -10.61 -9.75
N GLU A 218 -12.29 -10.24 -11.04
CA GLU A 218 -11.93 -11.09 -12.17
C GLU A 218 -11.20 -10.29 -13.26
N ARG A 219 -10.14 -10.86 -13.83
CA ARG A 219 -9.38 -10.29 -14.96
C ARG A 219 -8.87 -8.86 -14.71
N MET A 220 -8.41 -8.60 -13.50
CA MET A 220 -7.68 -7.36 -13.19
C MET A 220 -6.32 -7.36 -13.90
N GLN A 221 -5.88 -6.18 -14.35
CA GLN A 221 -4.57 -6.00 -14.97
C GLN A 221 -3.84 -4.83 -14.32
N PHE A 222 -2.62 -5.09 -13.85
CA PHE A 222 -1.76 -4.08 -13.27
C PHE A 222 -0.46 -4.06 -14.07
N THR A 223 -0.13 -2.90 -14.65
CA THR A 223 1.03 -2.78 -15.53
C THR A 223 1.84 -1.53 -15.23
N ASP A 224 3.12 -1.69 -14.90
CA ASP A 224 3.96 -0.57 -14.47
C ASP A 224 3.37 0.13 -13.23
N VAL A 225 3.12 -0.61 -12.15
CA VAL A 225 2.58 -0.07 -10.89
C VAL A 225 3.56 -0.34 -9.77
N ASN A 226 3.92 0.71 -9.04
CA ASN A 226 4.95 0.65 -8.01
C ASN A 226 4.37 0.84 -6.62
N ILE A 227 4.73 -0.04 -5.70
CA ILE A 227 4.46 0.12 -4.28
C ILE A 227 5.77 0.48 -3.57
N GLU A 228 5.76 1.60 -2.86
CA GLU A 228 6.84 2.01 -1.96
C GLU A 228 6.35 1.95 -0.51
N TYR A 229 6.92 1.03 0.28
CA TYR A 229 6.59 0.76 1.70
C TYR A 229 5.09 0.64 2.05
N ALA A 230 4.60 -0.60 2.19
CA ALA A 230 3.24 -0.91 2.64
C ALA A 230 3.13 -1.15 4.16
N GLY A 231 1.97 -0.82 4.76
CA GLY A 231 1.73 -1.05 6.20
C GLY A 231 1.28 -2.47 6.56
N GLY A 232 0.91 -3.26 5.55
CA GLY A 232 0.73 -4.71 5.63
C GLY A 232 1.36 -5.36 4.40
N LEU A 233 0.56 -6.14 3.68
CA LEU A 233 0.94 -6.74 2.39
C LEU A 233 1.14 -5.65 1.33
N ALA A 234 2.09 -5.81 0.42
CA ALA A 234 2.19 -4.90 -0.72
C ALA A 234 1.06 -5.18 -1.72
N TRP A 235 1.01 -6.40 -2.26
CA TRP A 235 -0.01 -6.84 -3.21
C TRP A 235 -0.84 -7.97 -2.59
N PHE A 236 -2.16 -7.86 -2.70
CA PHE A 236 -3.08 -8.90 -2.23
C PHE A 236 -4.22 -9.10 -3.24
N GLU A 237 -4.46 -10.36 -3.59
CA GLU A 237 -5.72 -10.77 -4.19
C GLU A 237 -6.44 -11.78 -3.29
N THR A 238 -7.76 -11.58 -3.13
CA THR A 238 -8.61 -12.50 -2.37
C THR A 238 -9.93 -12.77 -3.06
N GLY A 239 -10.37 -14.02 -3.06
CA GLY A 239 -11.69 -14.41 -3.54
C GLY A 239 -11.95 -14.18 -5.04
N GLY A 240 -13.15 -14.52 -5.51
CA GLY A 240 -13.55 -14.29 -6.89
C GLY A 240 -12.91 -15.22 -7.93
N ALA A 241 -13.21 -14.95 -9.20
CA ALA A 241 -12.78 -15.81 -10.29
C ALA A 241 -11.29 -15.65 -10.66
N GLY A 242 -10.61 -14.62 -10.11
CA GLY A 242 -9.17 -14.40 -10.28
C GLY A 242 -8.76 -14.17 -11.72
N ASN A 243 -7.71 -14.87 -12.18
CA ASN A 243 -7.07 -14.69 -13.49
C ASN A 243 -6.58 -13.25 -13.69
N HIS A 244 -5.94 -12.71 -12.66
CA HIS A 244 -5.34 -11.38 -12.68
C HIS A 244 -3.97 -11.42 -13.35
N ARG A 245 -3.57 -10.31 -13.97
CA ARG A 245 -2.27 -10.16 -14.60
C ARG A 245 -1.51 -9.00 -13.98
N TYR A 246 -0.34 -9.28 -13.46
CA TYR A 246 0.58 -8.32 -12.87
C TYR A 246 1.85 -8.31 -13.71
N GLU A 247 2.13 -7.19 -14.36
CA GLU A 247 3.28 -7.06 -15.27
C GLU A 247 4.10 -5.84 -14.91
N ARG A 248 5.40 -6.02 -14.68
CA ARG A 248 6.30 -4.93 -14.26
C ARG A 248 5.77 -4.17 -13.04
N ILE A 249 5.16 -4.91 -12.11
CA ILE A 249 4.79 -4.35 -10.82
C ILE A 249 5.98 -4.41 -9.87
N THR A 250 5.97 -3.52 -8.87
CA THR A 250 7.00 -3.55 -7.84
C THR A 250 6.43 -3.49 -6.43
N ALA A 251 7.12 -4.13 -5.50
CA ALA A 251 7.10 -3.85 -4.08
C ALA A 251 8.55 -3.62 -3.65
N ARG A 252 8.89 -2.36 -3.33
CA ARG A 252 10.28 -1.95 -3.06
C ARG A 252 10.34 -0.88 -2.00
N THR A 253 11.54 -0.61 -1.52
CA THR A 253 11.78 0.58 -0.69
C THR A 253 11.53 1.85 -1.50
N GLY A 254 11.03 2.87 -0.83
CA GLY A 254 10.81 4.19 -1.42
C GLY A 254 11.86 5.21 -1.00
N SER A 255 11.50 6.49 -1.19
CA SER A 255 12.29 7.61 -0.72
C SER A 255 12.49 7.58 0.80
N LYS A 256 13.59 8.19 1.28
CA LYS A 256 13.80 8.41 2.71
C LYS A 256 12.65 9.24 3.30
N PRO A 257 12.18 8.92 4.53
CA PRO A 257 11.32 9.81 5.29
C PRO A 257 11.96 11.20 5.46
N ILE A 258 11.13 12.21 5.71
CA ILE A 258 11.62 13.57 6.00
C ILE A 258 12.50 13.53 7.25
N GLY A 259 13.70 14.10 7.16
CA GLY A 259 14.68 14.13 8.25
C GLY A 259 15.53 12.86 8.38
N ALA A 260 15.31 11.83 7.56
CA ALA A 260 16.08 10.60 7.63
C ALA A 260 17.42 10.67 6.89
N THR A 261 18.47 10.19 7.57
CA THR A 261 19.80 9.98 7.00
C THR A 261 19.94 8.59 6.39
N GLU A 262 19.22 7.60 6.94
CA GLU A 262 19.23 6.21 6.51
C GLU A 262 18.16 5.90 5.45
N ASN A 263 18.45 4.93 4.58
CA ASN A 263 17.46 4.40 3.64
C ASN A 263 16.53 3.39 4.33
N PRO A 264 15.24 3.29 3.91
CA PRO A 264 14.34 2.26 4.39
C PRO A 264 14.93 0.85 4.26
N LEU A 265 14.83 0.06 5.34
CA LEU A 265 15.22 -1.34 5.34
C LEU A 265 14.14 -2.21 4.70
N MET A 266 12.87 -1.89 4.91
CA MET A 266 11.73 -2.68 4.44
C MET A 266 10.92 -2.00 3.31
N SER A 267 10.25 -2.82 2.50
CA SER A 267 9.29 -2.40 1.47
C SER A 267 7.83 -2.68 1.84
N ALA A 268 7.59 -3.44 2.89
CA ALA A 268 6.27 -3.81 3.39
C ALA A 268 6.44 -4.35 4.81
N ASN A 269 5.37 -4.34 5.61
CA ASN A 269 5.37 -4.99 6.92
C ASN A 269 5.11 -6.49 6.84
N ALA A 270 4.60 -6.99 5.72
CA ALA A 270 4.34 -8.39 5.49
C ALA A 270 4.69 -8.72 4.02
N ASP A 271 3.91 -9.59 3.41
CA ASP A 271 4.11 -10.19 2.10
C ASP A 271 4.33 -9.13 1.00
N GLY A 272 5.24 -9.45 0.09
CA GLY A 272 5.37 -8.80 -1.21
C GLY A 272 4.15 -9.07 -2.09
N PHE A 273 3.70 -10.32 -2.14
CA PHE A 273 2.53 -10.71 -2.91
C PHE A 273 1.79 -11.88 -2.25
N HIS A 274 0.53 -11.66 -1.89
CA HIS A 274 -0.33 -12.69 -1.33
C HIS A 274 -1.51 -12.98 -2.26
N SER A 275 -1.83 -14.26 -2.47
CA SER A 275 -3.01 -14.71 -3.22
C SER A 275 -3.78 -15.75 -2.42
N ALA A 276 -5.01 -15.44 -2.04
CA ALA A 276 -5.84 -16.33 -1.22
C ALA A 276 -7.24 -16.53 -1.82
N GLY A 277 -7.72 -17.77 -1.88
CA GLY A 277 -9.14 -18.04 -2.20
C GLY A 277 -9.62 -17.62 -3.60
N VAL A 278 -8.72 -17.29 -4.53
CA VAL A 278 -9.05 -17.03 -5.95
C VAL A 278 -9.24 -18.34 -6.70
N HIS A 279 -10.21 -18.41 -7.63
CA HIS A 279 -10.47 -19.64 -8.39
C HIS A 279 -9.38 -19.95 -9.44
N ARG A 280 -8.78 -18.90 -10.01
CA ARG A 280 -7.65 -18.99 -10.95
C ARG A 280 -6.58 -18.04 -10.46
N GLY A 281 -5.38 -18.58 -10.22
CA GLY A 281 -4.26 -17.82 -9.70
C GLY A 281 -3.79 -16.70 -10.64
N PRO A 282 -2.87 -15.85 -10.16
CA PRO A 282 -2.38 -14.70 -10.88
C PRO A 282 -1.31 -15.12 -11.90
N THR A 283 -1.13 -14.28 -12.91
CA THR A 283 0.06 -14.30 -13.77
C THR A 283 0.94 -13.12 -13.41
N ILE A 284 2.16 -13.39 -12.94
CA ILE A 284 3.14 -12.37 -12.55
C ILE A 284 4.30 -12.40 -13.55
N ILE A 285 4.59 -11.27 -14.18
CA ILE A 285 5.55 -11.14 -15.30
C ILE A 285 6.49 -9.96 -15.02
N ASP A 286 7.79 -10.14 -15.21
CA ASP A 286 8.82 -9.09 -15.16
C ASP A 286 8.72 -8.15 -13.94
N SER A 287 8.35 -8.69 -12.79
CA SER A 287 8.04 -7.93 -11.58
C SER A 287 9.14 -8.02 -10.53
N LEU A 288 9.24 -7.01 -9.67
CA LEU A 288 10.29 -6.92 -8.63
C LEU A 288 9.67 -6.83 -7.24
N PHE A 289 9.93 -7.84 -6.42
CA PHE A 289 9.62 -7.85 -5.00
C PHE A 289 10.96 -7.87 -4.26
N THR A 290 11.25 -6.81 -3.49
CA THR A 290 12.49 -6.74 -2.73
C THR A 290 12.30 -6.04 -1.40
N ARG A 291 12.94 -6.59 -0.37
CA ARG A 291 13.03 -6.03 0.99
C ARG A 291 11.73 -6.05 1.80
N MET A 292 10.81 -6.94 1.46
CA MET A 292 9.76 -7.39 2.38
C MET A 292 10.34 -8.43 3.34
N PRO A 293 9.83 -8.51 4.58
CA PRO A 293 10.23 -9.53 5.53
C PRO A 293 9.47 -10.86 5.38
N ASP A 294 8.54 -10.95 4.44
CA ASP A 294 7.63 -12.07 4.19
C ASP A 294 7.48 -12.28 2.67
N ASP A 295 6.78 -13.33 2.24
CA ASP A 295 6.73 -13.83 0.85
C ASP A 295 6.26 -12.80 -0.22
#